data_AF-A0A3Q0KT00-F1
#
_entry.id   AF-A0A3Q0KT00-F1
#
_cell.length_a   1.000
_cell.length_b   1.000
_cell.length_c   1.000
_cell.angle_alpha   90.00
_cell.angle_beta   90.00
_cell.angle_gamma   90.00
#
_symmetry.space_group_name_H-M   'P 1'
#
loop_
_entity.id
_entity.type
_entity.pdbx_description
1 polymer ?
#
loop_
_entity_poly.entity_id
_entity_poly.type
_entity_poly.pdbx_seq_one_letter_code
_entity_poly.pdbx_strand_id
1 'polypeptide(L)'
;MTSVLPSRNPEGTYSFASQPKVVARRKIYRENIEEDINTNYGNIMYDRRVIRGNTYALHVLPAHAQPDPIEIQKQIERRRNFIARRRMREELRPKSPLPLDGRLHQPVQTELYLEALTEQIEEADETCQTDDFLDRPPTPLYVPAKVGVDVMTQIYEGDLFDFDLEVTPVLEVLIGKTIEQSLLEIAEEEELASIRAQQNAFEEIRQADLLEVARLTERERRIQEEKERRKAQFLAVIEQEKELTTKVAAQAFAKAYLADLQTHVFNNLTETGYFYDPVERDIEEGFLPWLMAETDEELELWNDACLLLDGMIREVVQERHHEYRQLELMAAEMALMQEAGAALTGQSDQQELSDELTEDRKTENIIESSLDKEPGEDDEEEQNEKDDRNDEGEIQAEGEKDEPNSERNDQNGDEIDEE
;
A
#
# COMPACT_ATOMS: atom_id res chain seq x y z
N MET A 1 13.42 50.34 -40.69
CA MET A 1 14.86 50.24 -40.38
C MET A 1 15.52 49.42 -41.48
N THR A 2 16.48 50.02 -42.15
CA THR A 2 17.24 49.47 -43.28
C THR A 2 18.15 48.33 -42.81
N SER A 3 17.86 47.09 -43.21
CA SER A 3 18.76 45.95 -43.03
C SER A 3 19.20 45.41 -44.40
N VAL A 4 20.48 45.60 -44.64
CA VAL A 4 21.27 45.20 -45.81
C VAL A 4 21.39 43.67 -45.86
N LEU A 5 21.04 43.05 -46.99
CA LEU A 5 21.29 41.62 -47.23
C LEU A 5 22.66 41.42 -47.90
N PRO A 6 23.42 40.38 -47.51
CA PRO A 6 24.84 40.22 -47.82
C PRO A 6 25.11 39.80 -49.28
N SER A 7 26.28 40.22 -49.77
CA SER A 7 26.80 39.97 -51.11
C SER A 7 26.96 38.48 -51.42
N ARG A 8 26.46 38.08 -52.59
CA ARG A 8 26.56 36.75 -53.18
C ARG A 8 28.02 36.51 -53.61
N ASN A 9 28.70 35.54 -53.00
CA ASN A 9 30.04 35.11 -53.41
C ASN A 9 30.02 34.52 -54.84
N PRO A 10 31.08 34.72 -55.64
CA PRO A 10 31.12 34.38 -57.07
C PRO A 10 31.38 32.89 -57.38
N GLU A 11 31.56 32.03 -56.38
CA GLU A 11 31.78 30.59 -56.57
C GLU A 11 30.51 29.82 -56.21
N GLY A 12 29.91 29.21 -57.24
CA GLY A 12 28.54 28.68 -57.29
C GLY A 12 28.25 27.43 -56.45
N THR A 13 28.56 27.46 -55.16
CA THR A 13 28.17 26.41 -54.20
C THR A 13 26.89 26.82 -53.51
N TYR A 14 25.76 26.19 -53.85
CA TYR A 14 24.47 26.41 -53.18
C TYR A 14 24.54 25.85 -51.75
N SER A 15 24.78 26.70 -50.77
CA SER A 15 24.60 26.35 -49.35
C SER A 15 23.27 26.90 -48.86
N PHE A 16 22.34 26.01 -48.54
CA PHE A 16 21.09 26.35 -47.85
C PHE A 16 21.39 26.49 -46.37
N ALA A 17 21.59 27.72 -45.90
CA ALA A 17 21.75 28.03 -44.48
C ALA A 17 20.53 28.82 -43.99
N SER A 18 19.48 28.11 -43.55
CA SER A 18 18.42 28.73 -42.75
C SER A 18 18.81 28.66 -41.28
N GLN A 19 18.97 29.82 -40.63
CA GLN A 19 19.12 29.87 -39.17
C GLN A 19 17.87 29.26 -38.51
N PRO A 20 18.01 28.38 -37.49
CA PRO A 20 16.87 27.79 -36.82
C PRO A 20 16.03 28.90 -36.17
N LYS A 21 14.80 29.08 -36.64
CA LYS A 21 13.83 30.00 -36.04
C LYS A 21 12.83 29.18 -35.24
N VAL A 22 12.71 29.49 -33.95
CA VAL A 22 11.72 28.86 -33.07
C VAL A 22 10.32 29.12 -33.63
N VAL A 23 9.58 28.04 -33.89
CA VAL A 23 8.18 28.10 -34.32
C VAL A 23 7.38 28.72 -33.18
N ALA A 24 6.81 29.90 -33.41
CA ALA A 24 5.90 30.52 -32.45
C ALA A 24 4.74 29.57 -32.16
N ARG A 25 4.52 29.26 -30.87
CA ARG A 25 3.44 28.38 -30.41
C ARG A 25 2.10 28.89 -30.95
N ARG A 26 1.49 28.15 -31.88
CA ARG A 26 0.10 28.40 -32.27
C ARG A 26 -0.78 28.03 -31.09
N LYS A 27 -1.71 28.92 -30.74
CA LYS A 27 -2.72 28.66 -29.70
C LYS A 27 -3.56 27.45 -30.13
N ILE A 28 -3.75 26.51 -29.21
CA ILE A 28 -4.39 25.19 -29.41
C ILE A 28 -5.91 25.31 -29.63
N TYR A 29 -6.50 26.48 -29.34
CA TYR A 29 -7.93 26.73 -29.51
C TYR A 29 -8.17 27.82 -30.54
N ARG A 30 -9.06 27.53 -31.49
CA ARG A 30 -9.48 28.40 -32.58
C ARG A 30 -10.61 29.29 -32.08
N GLU A 31 -10.26 30.40 -31.42
CA GLU A 31 -11.22 31.47 -31.16
C GLU A 31 -11.48 32.27 -32.44
N ASN A 32 -12.75 32.50 -32.70
CA ASN A 32 -13.34 33.16 -33.86
C ASN A 32 -12.67 34.51 -34.14
N ILE A 33 -11.98 34.61 -35.27
CA ILE A 33 -11.64 35.88 -35.91
C ILE A 33 -12.02 35.71 -37.38
N GLU A 34 -13.30 35.94 -37.64
CA GLU A 34 -13.70 36.71 -38.82
C GLU A 34 -12.90 38.02 -38.78
N GLU A 35 -12.42 38.51 -39.93
CA GLU A 35 -11.52 39.67 -40.10
C GLU A 35 -10.02 39.33 -40.22
N ASP A 36 -9.64 38.70 -41.35
CA ASP A 36 -8.42 39.05 -42.13
C ASP A 36 -8.34 38.28 -43.48
N ILE A 37 -9.47 38.20 -44.22
CA ILE A 37 -9.56 37.50 -45.52
C ILE A 37 -9.09 38.40 -46.69
N ASN A 38 -8.51 39.57 -46.42
CA ASN A 38 -8.16 40.57 -47.45
C ASN A 38 -6.69 40.57 -47.89
N THR A 39 -6.08 39.39 -48.06
CA THR A 39 -4.79 39.26 -48.74
C THR A 39 -4.96 38.62 -50.12
N ASN A 40 -5.41 39.45 -51.07
CA ASN A 40 -5.19 39.38 -52.52
C ASN A 40 -4.72 38.02 -53.08
N TYR A 41 -5.62 37.04 -53.15
CA TYR A 41 -5.40 35.82 -53.93
C TYR A 41 -5.42 36.18 -55.41
N GLY A 42 -4.26 36.52 -55.98
CA GLY A 42 -4.08 36.65 -57.42
C GLY A 42 -4.32 35.30 -58.08
N ASN A 43 -5.22 35.26 -59.07
CA ASN A 43 -5.61 34.03 -59.74
C ASN A 43 -4.39 33.39 -60.44
N ILE A 44 -3.90 32.28 -59.89
CA ILE A 44 -2.70 31.52 -60.34
C ILE A 44 -2.83 31.10 -61.82
N MET A 45 -4.06 31.04 -62.32
CA MET A 45 -4.43 30.77 -63.71
C MET A 45 -4.12 31.90 -64.71
N TYR A 46 -3.61 33.07 -64.27
CA TYR A 46 -3.10 34.10 -65.19
C TYR A 46 -1.68 34.58 -64.85
N ASP A 47 -1.04 34.01 -63.83
CA ASP A 47 0.33 34.38 -63.49
C ASP A 47 1.31 33.86 -64.55
N ARG A 48 2.07 34.78 -65.16
CA ARG A 48 3.08 34.46 -66.19
C ARG A 48 4.25 33.65 -65.62
N ARG A 49 4.43 33.65 -64.30
CA ARG A 49 5.46 32.85 -63.62
C ARG A 49 5.07 31.38 -63.51
N VAL A 50 3.77 31.07 -63.64
CA VAL A 50 3.24 29.71 -63.52
C VAL A 50 3.19 29.08 -64.92
N ILE A 51 4.15 28.19 -65.19
CA ILE A 51 4.21 27.43 -66.43
C ILE A 51 3.13 26.35 -66.39
N ARG A 52 2.10 26.47 -67.24
CA ARG A 52 1.04 25.47 -67.39
C ARG A 52 1.45 24.48 -68.46
N GLY A 53 1.81 23.26 -68.06
CA GLY A 53 2.22 22.21 -68.97
C GLY A 53 2.96 21.09 -68.24
N ASN A 54 3.19 19.99 -68.94
CA ASN A 54 3.98 18.89 -68.44
C ASN A 54 5.44 19.34 -68.20
N THR A 55 5.89 19.32 -66.95
CA THR A 55 7.23 19.77 -66.53
C THR A 55 8.35 18.77 -66.86
N TYR A 56 8.02 17.56 -67.30
CA TYR A 56 9.03 16.54 -67.63
C TYR A 56 9.85 16.83 -68.92
N ALA A 57 9.44 17.80 -69.76
CA ALA A 57 10.15 18.14 -71.00
C ALA A 57 11.01 19.42 -70.92
N LEU A 58 11.04 20.11 -69.77
CA LEU A 58 11.87 21.30 -69.56
C LEU A 58 13.33 20.89 -69.36
N HIS A 59 14.07 20.86 -70.46
CA HIS A 59 15.53 20.87 -70.44
C HIS A 59 15.98 22.24 -69.89
N VAL A 60 16.03 22.36 -68.56
CA VAL A 60 16.65 23.52 -67.89
C VAL A 60 18.17 23.34 -68.02
N LEU A 61 18.70 23.74 -69.17
CA LEU A 61 20.14 23.86 -69.35
C LEU A 61 20.66 24.92 -68.35
N PRO A 62 21.72 24.63 -67.58
CA PRO A 62 22.34 25.60 -66.68
C PRO A 62 22.68 26.88 -67.44
N ALA A 63 22.40 28.05 -66.85
CA ALA A 63 22.59 29.37 -67.46
C ALA A 63 24.06 29.73 -67.84
N HIS A 64 24.99 28.79 -67.71
CA HIS A 64 26.40 28.91 -68.09
C HIS A 64 26.85 27.89 -69.15
N ALA A 65 25.94 27.03 -69.63
CA ALA A 65 26.21 26.13 -70.74
C ALA A 65 25.97 26.88 -72.07
N GLN A 66 27.00 27.60 -72.55
CA GLN A 66 27.06 28.00 -73.95
C GLN A 66 27.02 26.70 -74.78
N PRO A 67 25.99 26.46 -75.61
CA PRO A 67 25.94 25.24 -76.40
C PRO A 67 27.13 25.22 -77.36
N ASP A 68 27.90 24.13 -77.34
CA ASP A 68 29.05 23.95 -78.21
C ASP A 68 28.68 24.29 -79.66
N PRO A 69 29.54 25.01 -80.42
CA PRO A 69 29.24 25.42 -81.79
C PRO A 69 28.91 24.24 -82.72
N ILE A 70 29.37 23.04 -82.36
CA ILE A 70 29.11 21.77 -83.05
C ILE A 70 27.64 21.33 -82.88
N GLU A 71 27.04 21.54 -81.71
CA GLU A 71 25.66 21.12 -81.42
C GLU A 71 24.65 22.05 -82.13
N ILE A 72 24.97 23.35 -82.22
CA ILE A 72 24.21 24.31 -83.04
C ILE A 72 24.26 23.93 -84.52
N GLN A 73 25.44 23.55 -85.04
CA GLN A 73 25.58 23.07 -86.43
C GLN A 73 24.75 21.82 -86.69
N LYS A 74 24.77 20.82 -85.79
CA LYS A 74 23.91 19.63 -85.89
C LYS A 74 22.42 19.99 -85.87
N GLN A 75 22.01 20.99 -85.10
CA GLN A 75 20.61 21.41 -85.03
C GLN A 75 20.16 22.10 -86.33
N ILE A 76 21.03 22.92 -86.93
CA ILE A 76 20.81 23.51 -88.27
C ILE A 76 20.75 22.40 -89.34
N GLU A 77 21.62 21.39 -89.26
CA GLU A 77 21.64 20.26 -90.18
C GLU A 77 20.38 19.38 -90.05
N ARG A 78 19.90 19.11 -88.83
CA ARG A 78 18.60 18.45 -88.61
C ARG A 78 17.44 19.25 -89.18
N ARG A 79 17.44 20.58 -89.02
CA ARG A 79 16.40 21.46 -89.58
C ARG A 79 16.44 21.47 -91.10
N ARG A 80 17.64 21.46 -91.70
CA ARG A 80 17.84 21.31 -93.15
C ARG A 80 17.35 19.94 -93.65
N ASN A 81 17.67 18.86 -92.96
CA ASN A 81 17.19 17.50 -93.28
C ASN A 81 15.67 17.37 -93.14
N PHE A 82 15.07 18.02 -92.14
CA PHE A 82 13.61 18.05 -91.98
C PHE A 82 12.93 18.77 -93.15
N ILE A 83 13.44 19.94 -93.57
CA ILE A 83 12.94 20.66 -94.74
C ILE A 83 13.14 19.84 -96.02
N ALA A 84 14.30 19.17 -96.17
CA ALA A 84 14.57 18.30 -97.31
C ALA A 84 13.62 17.08 -97.35
N ARG A 85 13.35 16.45 -96.20
CA ARG A 85 12.35 15.37 -96.10
C ARG A 85 10.93 15.85 -96.42
N ARG A 86 10.57 17.08 -96.02
CA ARG A 86 9.28 17.67 -96.37
C ARG A 86 9.14 17.88 -97.88
N ARG A 87 10.20 18.40 -98.54
CA ARG A 87 10.25 18.52 -100.01
C ARG A 87 10.17 17.17 -100.71
N MET A 88 10.92 16.17 -100.25
CA MET A 88 10.83 14.78 -100.75
C MET A 88 9.41 14.19 -100.61
N ARG A 89 8.73 14.46 -99.49
CA ARG A 89 7.34 14.02 -99.28
C ARG A 89 6.35 14.75 -100.20
N GLU A 90 6.57 16.04 -100.48
CA GLU A 90 5.79 16.80 -101.45
C GLU A 90 6.02 16.31 -102.89
N GLU A 91 7.22 15.80 -103.22
CA GLU A 91 7.52 15.17 -104.52
C GLU A 91 6.92 13.76 -104.67
N LEU A 92 6.82 12.99 -103.59
CA LEU A 92 6.20 11.65 -103.56
C LEU A 92 4.66 11.69 -103.50
N ARG A 93 4.03 12.86 -103.32
CA ARG A 93 2.58 12.98 -103.43
C ARG A 93 2.18 12.72 -104.90
N PRO A 94 1.24 11.82 -105.18
CA PRO A 94 0.75 11.61 -106.55
C PRO A 94 0.18 12.93 -107.07
N LYS A 95 0.89 13.55 -108.02
CA LYS A 95 0.40 14.75 -108.71
C LYS A 95 -0.72 14.33 -109.65
N SER A 96 -1.81 15.09 -109.69
CA SER A 96 -2.78 14.97 -110.78
C SER A 96 -2.03 15.10 -112.12
N PRO A 97 -2.43 14.37 -113.18
CA PRO A 97 -1.83 14.53 -114.51
C PRO A 97 -1.84 16.01 -114.93
N LEU A 98 -0.93 16.41 -115.82
CA LEU A 98 -0.94 17.76 -116.38
C LEU A 98 -2.21 17.98 -117.24
N PRO A 99 -2.76 19.20 -117.31
CA PRO A 99 -3.81 19.51 -118.28
C PRO A 99 -3.36 19.20 -119.69
N LEU A 100 -4.25 18.62 -120.50
CA LEU A 100 -4.03 18.48 -121.94
C LEU A 100 -3.87 19.87 -122.58
N ASP A 101 -3.03 19.99 -123.62
CA ASP A 101 -2.79 21.27 -124.30
C ASP A 101 -4.11 21.96 -124.68
N GLY A 102 -4.27 23.21 -124.22
CA GLY A 102 -5.46 24.03 -124.44
C GLY A 102 -6.57 23.87 -123.39
N ARG A 103 -6.40 23.05 -122.34
CA ARG A 103 -7.37 22.92 -121.23
C ARG A 103 -6.77 23.42 -119.91
N LEU A 104 -7.59 24.04 -119.08
CA LEU A 104 -7.25 24.40 -117.70
C LEU A 104 -7.88 23.37 -116.75
N HIS A 105 -7.12 22.88 -115.78
CA HIS A 105 -7.68 22.04 -114.71
C HIS A 105 -8.45 22.93 -113.74
N GLN A 106 -9.73 22.64 -113.56
CA GLN A 106 -10.57 23.24 -112.52
C GLN A 106 -10.58 22.31 -111.30
N PRO A 107 -10.26 22.80 -110.09
CA PRO A 107 -10.35 21.98 -108.88
C PRO A 107 -11.81 21.60 -108.65
N VAL A 108 -12.07 20.29 -108.60
CA VAL A 108 -13.37 19.71 -108.23
C VAL A 108 -13.19 19.02 -106.89
N GLN A 109 -14.13 19.20 -105.96
CA GLN A 109 -14.08 18.57 -104.64
C GLN A 109 -14.20 17.04 -104.78
N THR A 110 -13.09 16.33 -104.52
CA THR A 110 -13.01 14.85 -104.56
C THR A 110 -12.91 14.20 -103.18
N GLU A 111 -13.17 14.95 -102.12
CA GLU A 111 -13.23 14.42 -100.77
C GLU A 111 -14.49 13.56 -100.56
N LEU A 112 -14.43 12.62 -99.62
CA LEU A 112 -15.55 11.72 -99.29
C LEU A 112 -16.81 12.50 -98.82
N TYR A 113 -16.62 13.72 -98.32
CA TYR A 113 -17.66 14.62 -97.86
C TYR A 113 -17.67 15.87 -98.75
N LEU A 114 -18.73 16.03 -99.54
CA LEU A 114 -18.93 17.20 -100.39
C LEU A 114 -19.44 18.37 -99.54
N GLU A 115 -18.84 19.55 -99.69
CA GLU A 115 -19.29 20.79 -99.07
C GLU A 115 -20.23 21.50 -100.04
N ALA A 116 -21.43 21.85 -99.59
CA ALA A 116 -22.34 22.65 -100.38
C ALA A 116 -21.80 24.10 -100.46
N LEU A 117 -21.12 24.44 -101.56
CA LEU A 117 -20.80 25.82 -101.89
C LEU A 117 -22.13 26.54 -102.18
N THR A 118 -22.52 27.45 -101.29
CA THR A 118 -23.76 28.23 -101.38
C THR A 118 -23.69 29.40 -102.37
N GLU A 119 -22.65 29.46 -103.20
CA GLU A 119 -22.41 30.56 -104.15
C GLU A 119 -22.85 30.11 -105.56
N GLN A 120 -23.96 30.67 -106.06
CA GLN A 120 -24.40 30.48 -107.44
C GLN A 120 -23.47 31.28 -108.37
N ILE A 121 -22.72 30.59 -109.23
CA ILE A 121 -21.90 31.21 -110.27
C ILE A 121 -22.82 31.57 -111.45
N GLU A 122 -22.73 32.78 -111.97
CA GLU A 122 -23.47 33.20 -113.17
C GLU A 122 -22.97 32.44 -114.41
N GLU A 123 -23.85 31.61 -115.00
CA GLU A 123 -23.59 30.90 -116.27
C GLU A 123 -23.93 31.82 -117.44
N ALA A 124 -22.99 32.04 -118.36
CA ALA A 124 -23.21 32.76 -119.62
C ALA A 124 -23.26 31.75 -120.78
N ASP A 125 -24.43 31.65 -121.43
CA ASP A 125 -24.61 30.79 -122.59
C ASP A 125 -23.93 31.38 -123.84
N GLU A 126 -22.92 30.70 -124.37
CA GLU A 126 -22.35 30.96 -125.69
C GLU A 126 -22.88 29.94 -126.70
N THR A 127 -23.65 30.40 -127.69
CA THR A 127 -24.16 29.54 -128.77
C THR A 127 -23.14 29.46 -129.90
N CYS A 128 -22.61 28.27 -130.18
CA CYS A 128 -21.84 27.98 -131.39
C CYS A 128 -22.69 27.15 -132.37
N GLN A 129 -22.71 27.53 -133.64
CA GLN A 129 -23.42 26.83 -134.71
C GLN A 129 -22.66 25.55 -135.11
N THR A 130 -23.15 24.39 -134.67
CA THR A 130 -22.75 23.06 -135.14
C THR A 130 -23.75 22.55 -136.19
N ASP A 131 -23.25 21.99 -137.29
CA ASP A 131 -24.04 21.26 -138.30
C ASP A 131 -24.88 20.13 -137.67
N ASP A 132 -26.05 19.89 -138.26
CA ASP A 132 -26.97 18.83 -137.85
C ASP A 132 -26.31 17.44 -137.98
N PHE A 133 -25.94 16.88 -136.83
CA PHE A 133 -25.42 15.52 -136.71
C PHE A 133 -26.54 14.52 -137.05
N LEU A 134 -26.41 13.80 -138.16
CA LEU A 134 -27.27 12.66 -138.47
C LEU A 134 -27.11 11.59 -137.37
N ASP A 135 -28.24 11.10 -136.83
CA ASP A 135 -28.29 10.10 -135.76
C ASP A 135 -27.41 8.88 -136.08
N ARG A 136 -26.29 8.77 -135.36
CA ARG A 136 -25.48 7.55 -135.34
C ARG A 136 -26.27 6.49 -134.55
N PRO A 137 -26.56 5.31 -135.11
CA PRO A 137 -27.24 4.26 -134.36
C PRO A 137 -26.41 3.86 -133.13
N PRO A 138 -27.06 3.48 -132.01
CA PRO A 138 -26.38 3.09 -130.78
C PRO A 138 -25.42 1.93 -131.02
N THR A 139 -24.19 2.05 -130.52
CA THR A 139 -23.19 0.98 -130.59
C THR A 139 -23.70 -0.25 -129.82
N PRO A 140 -23.72 -1.46 -130.44
CA PRO A 140 -24.20 -2.66 -129.76
C PRO A 140 -23.37 -2.97 -128.51
N LEU A 141 -24.03 -3.47 -127.46
CA LEU A 141 -23.40 -3.94 -126.21
C LEU A 141 -22.34 -5.01 -126.52
N TYR A 142 -21.10 -4.77 -126.11
CA TYR A 142 -20.03 -5.77 -126.17
C TYR A 142 -20.28 -6.83 -125.10
N VAL A 143 -20.67 -8.03 -125.52
CA VAL A 143 -20.72 -9.23 -124.67
C VAL A 143 -19.50 -10.08 -125.02
N PRO A 144 -18.43 -10.08 -124.22
CA PRO A 144 -17.28 -10.94 -124.46
C PRO A 144 -17.74 -12.40 -124.43
N ALA A 145 -17.34 -13.18 -125.42
CA ALA A 145 -17.55 -14.62 -125.39
C ALA A 145 -16.83 -15.19 -124.16
N LYS A 146 -17.47 -16.12 -123.43
CA LYS A 146 -16.78 -16.90 -122.39
C LYS A 146 -15.66 -17.70 -123.07
N VAL A 147 -14.42 -17.22 -122.94
CA VAL A 147 -13.21 -17.93 -123.34
C VAL A 147 -12.44 -18.26 -122.06
N GLY A 148 -12.59 -19.50 -121.58
CA GLY A 148 -11.99 -19.98 -120.35
C GLY A 148 -12.69 -21.22 -119.82
N VAL A 149 -11.98 -22.02 -119.03
CA VAL A 149 -12.57 -23.13 -118.25
C VAL A 149 -12.86 -22.58 -116.86
N ASP A 150 -14.11 -22.72 -116.41
CA ASP A 150 -14.49 -22.32 -115.05
C ASP A 150 -13.78 -23.25 -114.04
N VAL A 151 -13.03 -22.67 -113.09
CA VAL A 151 -12.37 -23.37 -111.97
C VAL A 151 -12.83 -22.71 -110.67
N MET A 152 -13.22 -23.51 -109.68
CA MET A 152 -13.49 -23.03 -108.31
C MET A 152 -12.27 -23.24 -107.42
N THR A 153 -12.00 -22.26 -106.56
CA THR A 153 -11.00 -22.32 -105.49
C THR A 153 -11.71 -22.08 -104.16
N GLN A 154 -11.71 -23.06 -103.25
CA GLN A 154 -12.31 -22.98 -101.92
C GLN A 154 -11.23 -23.31 -100.88
N ILE A 155 -11.13 -22.49 -99.84
CA ILE A 155 -10.29 -22.76 -98.66
C ILE A 155 -11.12 -23.66 -97.73
N TYR A 156 -10.59 -24.85 -97.44
CA TYR A 156 -11.20 -25.78 -96.49
C TYR A 156 -10.79 -25.46 -95.06
N GLU A 157 -11.50 -26.01 -94.07
CA GLU A 157 -11.11 -25.91 -92.67
C GLU A 157 -9.68 -26.46 -92.49
N GLY A 158 -8.75 -25.58 -92.07
CA GLY A 158 -7.33 -25.91 -91.85
C GLY A 158 -6.35 -25.47 -92.95
N ASP A 159 -6.80 -25.00 -94.12
CA ASP A 159 -5.94 -24.76 -95.29
C ASP A 159 -5.06 -23.48 -95.21
N LEU A 160 -5.22 -22.66 -94.16
CA LEU A 160 -4.40 -21.46 -93.87
C LEU A 160 -4.00 -21.35 -92.39
N PHE A 161 -4.12 -22.45 -91.63
CA PHE A 161 -3.79 -22.43 -90.21
C PHE A 161 -2.27 -22.32 -90.01
N ASP A 162 -1.84 -21.22 -89.39
CA ASP A 162 -0.47 -21.03 -88.91
C ASP A 162 -0.46 -21.14 -87.39
N PHE A 163 0.13 -22.22 -86.88
CA PHE A 163 0.18 -22.51 -85.46
C PHE A 163 0.86 -21.38 -84.67
N ASP A 164 1.93 -20.79 -85.20
CA ASP A 164 2.71 -19.78 -84.46
C ASP A 164 1.89 -18.49 -84.27
N LEU A 165 1.07 -18.12 -85.26
CA LEU A 165 0.16 -16.98 -85.17
C LEU A 165 -1.02 -17.26 -84.25
N GLU A 166 -1.66 -18.43 -84.39
CA GLU A 166 -2.88 -18.76 -83.66
C GLU A 166 -2.64 -19.11 -82.18
N VAL A 167 -1.46 -19.63 -81.83
CA VAL A 167 -1.11 -19.95 -80.43
C VAL A 167 -0.70 -18.72 -79.62
N THR A 168 -0.27 -17.64 -80.28
CA THR A 168 0.21 -16.41 -79.63
C THR A 168 -0.76 -15.86 -78.57
N PRO A 169 -2.06 -15.61 -78.86
CA PRO A 169 -2.99 -15.11 -77.84
C PRO A 169 -3.24 -16.10 -76.70
N VAL A 170 -3.16 -17.41 -76.96
CA VAL A 170 -3.31 -18.45 -75.92
C VAL A 170 -2.11 -18.43 -74.97
N LEU A 171 -0.89 -18.34 -75.51
CA LEU A 171 0.33 -18.24 -74.72
C LEU A 171 0.39 -16.95 -73.92
N GLU A 172 0.00 -15.81 -74.49
CA GLU A 172 -0.06 -14.53 -73.77
C GLU A 172 -0.97 -14.60 -72.54
N VAL A 173 -2.17 -15.19 -72.69
CA VAL A 173 -3.11 -15.35 -71.58
C VAL A 173 -2.59 -16.35 -70.54
N LEU A 174 -2.01 -17.47 -70.98
CA LEU A 174 -1.45 -18.47 -70.06
C LEU A 174 -0.27 -17.90 -69.25
N ILE A 175 0.70 -17.27 -69.93
CA ILE A 175 1.87 -16.67 -69.28
C ILE A 175 1.42 -15.53 -68.36
N GLY A 176 0.56 -14.63 -68.84
CA GLY A 176 0.02 -13.53 -68.04
C GLY A 176 -0.67 -14.03 -66.77
N LYS A 177 -1.58 -15.01 -66.89
CA LYS A 177 -2.31 -15.57 -65.76
C LYS A 177 -1.42 -16.34 -64.79
N THR A 178 -0.44 -17.11 -65.28
CA THR A 178 0.50 -17.82 -64.40
C THR A 178 1.39 -16.87 -63.61
N ILE A 179 1.88 -15.79 -64.23
CA ILE A 179 2.66 -14.76 -63.55
C ILE A 179 1.81 -14.03 -62.52
N GLU A 180 0.61 -13.58 -62.91
CA GLU A 180 -0.33 -12.88 -62.00
C GLU A 180 -0.66 -13.75 -60.78
N GLN A 181 -1.01 -15.02 -61.01
CA GLN A 181 -1.30 -15.96 -59.93
C GLN A 181 -0.07 -16.18 -59.03
N SER A 182 1.12 -16.39 -59.61
CA SER A 182 2.35 -16.58 -58.81
C SER A 182 2.72 -15.36 -57.97
N LEU A 183 2.48 -14.14 -58.48
CA LEU A 183 2.74 -12.92 -57.74
C LEU A 183 1.76 -12.73 -56.58
N LEU A 184 0.48 -13.07 -56.78
CA LEU A 184 -0.51 -13.05 -55.70
C LEU A 184 -0.19 -14.07 -54.62
N GLU A 185 0.15 -15.31 -54.99
CA GLU A 185 0.52 -16.36 -54.03
C GLU A 185 1.76 -15.96 -53.21
N ILE A 186 2.81 -15.42 -53.84
CA ILE A 186 4.01 -14.94 -53.13
C ILE A 186 3.67 -13.78 -52.17
N ALA A 187 2.84 -12.83 -52.60
CA ALA A 187 2.45 -11.70 -51.76
C ALA A 187 1.63 -12.16 -50.54
N GLU A 188 0.70 -13.11 -50.73
CA GLU A 188 -0.08 -13.72 -49.64
C GLU A 188 0.81 -14.51 -48.68
N GLU A 189 1.78 -15.28 -49.19
CA GLU A 189 2.75 -16.01 -48.36
C GLU A 189 3.61 -15.08 -47.51
N GLU A 190 4.10 -13.97 -48.08
CA GLU A 190 4.88 -12.96 -47.36
C GLU A 190 4.05 -12.26 -46.28
N GLU A 191 2.79 -11.91 -46.57
CA GLU A 191 1.87 -11.33 -45.59
C GLU A 191 1.60 -12.30 -44.43
N LEU A 192 1.28 -13.57 -44.73
CA LEU A 192 1.06 -14.60 -43.71
C LEU A 192 2.30 -14.85 -42.86
N ALA A 193 3.50 -14.82 -43.45
CA ALA A 193 4.77 -14.95 -42.73
C ALA A 193 4.98 -13.75 -41.79
N SER A 194 4.70 -12.53 -42.25
CA SER A 194 4.79 -11.30 -41.45
C SER A 194 3.83 -11.32 -40.26
N ILE A 195 2.56 -11.70 -40.48
CA ILE A 195 1.55 -11.81 -39.41
C ILE A 195 1.96 -12.86 -38.37
N ARG A 196 2.42 -14.05 -38.82
CA ARG A 196 2.90 -15.10 -37.89
C ARG A 196 4.10 -14.64 -37.08
N ALA A 197 5.05 -13.93 -37.70
CA ALA A 197 6.20 -13.38 -36.99
C ALA A 197 5.76 -12.36 -35.91
N GLN A 198 4.79 -11.48 -36.22
CA GLN A 198 4.23 -10.55 -35.24
C GLN A 198 3.48 -11.26 -34.11
N GLN A 199 2.69 -12.28 -34.43
CA GLN A 199 1.97 -13.08 -33.43
C GLN A 199 2.94 -13.80 -32.48
N ASN A 200 3.97 -14.46 -33.02
CA ASN A 200 4.99 -15.12 -32.21
C ASN A 200 5.72 -14.15 -31.29
N ALA A 201 6.14 -12.98 -31.80
CA ALA A 201 6.79 -11.95 -31.00
C ALA A 201 5.87 -11.44 -29.86
N PHE A 202 4.57 -11.26 -30.14
CA PHE A 202 3.60 -10.87 -29.12
C PHE A 202 3.38 -11.97 -28.07
N GLU A 203 3.30 -13.22 -28.50
CA GLU A 203 3.15 -14.36 -27.59
C GLU A 203 4.36 -14.55 -26.69
N GLU A 204 5.58 -14.36 -27.21
CA GLU A 204 6.83 -14.39 -26.42
C GLU A 204 6.82 -13.32 -25.32
N ILE A 205 6.48 -12.07 -25.67
CA ILE A 205 6.36 -10.97 -24.70
C ILE A 205 5.28 -11.30 -23.66
N ARG A 206 4.10 -11.74 -24.10
CA ARG A 206 2.99 -12.08 -23.20
C ARG A 206 3.35 -13.22 -22.25
N GLN A 207 4.07 -14.23 -22.72
CA GLN A 207 4.53 -15.34 -21.88
C GLN A 207 5.55 -14.86 -20.84
N ALA A 208 6.49 -14.00 -21.23
CA ALA A 208 7.45 -13.39 -20.31
C ALA A 208 6.75 -12.56 -19.22
N ASP A 209 5.78 -11.73 -19.62
CA ASP A 209 4.98 -10.91 -18.69
C ASP A 209 4.17 -11.78 -17.72
N LEU A 210 3.53 -12.84 -18.20
CA LEU A 210 2.76 -13.76 -17.35
C LEU A 210 3.66 -14.47 -16.33
N LEU A 211 4.87 -14.87 -16.72
CA LEU A 211 5.85 -15.47 -15.81
C LEU A 211 6.32 -14.47 -14.75
N GLU A 212 6.55 -13.21 -15.13
CA GLU A 212 6.95 -12.16 -14.19
C GLU A 212 5.82 -11.82 -13.20
N VAL A 213 4.58 -11.71 -13.68
CA VAL A 213 3.40 -11.52 -12.82
C VAL A 213 3.25 -12.71 -11.86
N ALA A 214 3.41 -13.95 -12.32
CA ALA A 214 3.37 -15.12 -11.45
C ALA A 214 4.46 -15.08 -10.37
N ARG A 215 5.69 -14.65 -10.72
CA ARG A 215 6.80 -14.47 -9.77
C ARG A 215 6.47 -13.40 -8.71
N LEU A 216 5.90 -12.27 -9.12
CA LEU A 216 5.55 -11.16 -8.23
C LEU A 216 4.37 -11.51 -7.31
N THR A 217 3.34 -12.16 -7.83
CA THR A 217 2.18 -12.61 -7.03
C THR A 217 2.58 -13.61 -5.95
N GLU A 218 3.45 -14.58 -6.26
CA GLU A 218 3.95 -15.53 -5.27
C GLU A 218 4.82 -14.85 -4.20
N ARG A 219 5.62 -13.83 -4.59
CA ARG A 219 6.37 -13.02 -3.63
C ARG A 219 5.45 -12.23 -2.71
N GLU A 220 4.40 -11.60 -3.26
CA GLU A 220 3.44 -10.83 -2.48
C GLU A 220 2.63 -11.74 -1.54
N ARG A 221 2.24 -12.94 -2.00
CA ARG A 221 1.59 -13.96 -1.16
C ARG A 221 2.42 -14.27 0.08
N ARG A 222 3.72 -14.54 -0.09
CA ARG A 222 4.64 -14.82 1.04
C ARG A 222 4.76 -13.64 2.00
N ILE A 223 4.85 -12.42 1.47
CA ILE A 223 4.93 -11.20 2.29
C ILE A 223 3.62 -10.97 3.05
N GLN A 224 2.47 -11.19 2.43
CA GLN A 224 1.16 -11.10 3.10
C GLN A 224 1.02 -12.15 4.20
N GLU A 225 1.34 -13.41 3.92
CA GLU A 225 1.31 -14.50 4.91
C GLU A 225 2.23 -14.19 6.10
N GLU A 226 3.44 -13.67 5.87
CA GLU A 226 4.34 -13.26 6.94
C GLU A 226 3.80 -12.06 7.73
N LYS A 227 3.25 -11.04 7.06
CA LYS A 227 2.61 -9.88 7.71
C LYS A 227 1.42 -10.31 8.57
N GLU A 228 0.58 -11.22 8.09
CA GLU A 228 -0.56 -11.76 8.82
C GLU A 228 -0.11 -12.57 10.04
N ARG A 229 0.91 -13.43 9.87
CA ARG A 229 1.50 -14.18 10.98
C ARG A 229 2.06 -13.24 12.07
N ARG A 230 2.80 -12.19 11.69
CA ARG A 230 3.32 -11.19 12.62
C ARG A 230 2.20 -10.42 13.32
N LYS A 231 1.15 -10.03 12.61
CA LYS A 231 -0.04 -9.38 13.21
C LYS A 231 -0.73 -10.28 14.24
N ALA A 232 -0.92 -11.56 13.92
CA ALA A 232 -1.53 -12.53 14.83
C ALA A 232 -0.69 -12.72 16.10
N GLN A 233 0.64 -12.84 15.96
CA GLN A 233 1.57 -12.92 17.09
C GLN A 233 1.50 -11.65 17.96
N PHE A 234 1.52 -10.47 17.34
CA PHE A 234 1.45 -9.21 18.07
C PHE A 234 0.14 -9.05 18.85
N LEU A 235 -1.00 -9.45 18.25
CA LEU A 235 -2.29 -9.44 18.93
C LEU A 235 -2.32 -10.40 20.14
N ALA A 236 -1.76 -11.61 19.99
CA ALA A 236 -1.65 -12.58 21.08
C ALA A 236 -0.76 -12.07 22.22
N VAL A 237 0.36 -11.42 21.90
CA VAL A 237 1.24 -10.80 22.90
C VAL A 237 0.53 -9.67 23.64
N ILE A 238 -0.21 -8.81 22.94
CA ILE A 238 -1.01 -7.75 23.58
C ILE A 238 -2.06 -8.32 24.52
N GLU A 239 -2.74 -9.41 24.14
CA GLU A 239 -3.74 -10.06 24.98
C GLU A 239 -3.09 -10.61 26.26
N GLN A 240 -1.96 -11.31 26.13
CA GLN A 240 -1.19 -11.82 27.26
C GLN A 240 -0.68 -10.69 28.17
N GLU A 241 -0.21 -9.58 27.60
CA GLU A 241 0.25 -8.42 28.36
C GLU A 241 -0.90 -7.79 29.16
N LYS A 242 -2.10 -7.67 28.57
CA LYS A 242 -3.30 -7.21 29.29
C LYS A 242 -3.69 -8.15 30.44
N GLU A 243 -3.61 -9.46 30.22
CA GLU A 243 -3.85 -10.42 31.29
C GLU A 243 -2.80 -10.34 32.41
N LEU A 244 -1.52 -10.21 32.05
CA LEU A 244 -0.44 -10.11 33.03
C LEU A 244 -0.53 -8.82 33.83
N THR A 245 -0.76 -7.68 33.17
CA THR A 245 -0.94 -6.39 33.84
C THR A 245 -2.10 -6.41 34.82
N THR A 246 -3.24 -7.01 34.44
CA THR A 246 -4.39 -7.17 35.35
C THR A 246 -4.09 -8.13 36.52
N LYS A 247 -3.41 -9.26 36.27
CA LYS A 247 -2.97 -10.19 37.33
C LYS A 247 -2.00 -9.54 38.33
N VAL A 248 -1.00 -8.81 37.84
CA VAL A 248 -0.02 -8.09 38.67
C VAL A 248 -0.71 -6.98 39.46
N ALA A 249 -1.60 -6.21 38.84
CA ALA A 249 -2.38 -5.17 39.53
C ALA A 249 -3.27 -5.77 40.64
N ALA A 250 -3.95 -6.89 40.37
CA ALA A 250 -4.76 -7.60 41.36
C ALA A 250 -3.91 -8.15 42.51
N GLN A 251 -2.73 -8.71 42.22
CA GLN A 251 -1.80 -9.18 43.25
C GLN A 251 -1.28 -8.02 44.12
N ALA A 252 -0.90 -6.91 43.52
CA ALA A 252 -0.46 -5.71 44.24
C ALA A 252 -1.57 -5.15 45.12
N PHE A 253 -2.81 -5.07 44.60
CA PHE A 253 -3.99 -4.65 45.35
C PHE A 253 -4.28 -5.59 46.52
N ALA A 254 -4.25 -6.91 46.30
CA ALA A 254 -4.47 -7.90 47.35
C ALA A 254 -3.41 -7.81 48.45
N LYS A 255 -2.12 -7.66 48.10
CA LYS A 255 -1.04 -7.50 49.08
C LYS A 255 -1.21 -6.23 49.92
N ALA A 256 -1.52 -5.10 49.29
CA ALA A 256 -1.77 -3.85 49.99
C ALA A 256 -2.99 -3.96 50.92
N TYR A 257 -4.11 -4.51 50.43
CA TYR A 257 -5.32 -4.69 51.22
C TYR A 257 -5.11 -5.65 52.39
N LEU A 258 -4.39 -6.77 52.20
CA LEU A 258 -4.12 -7.74 53.27
C LEU A 258 -3.19 -7.17 54.35
N ALA A 259 -2.20 -6.37 53.97
CA ALA A 259 -1.29 -5.71 54.93
C ALA A 259 -2.05 -4.79 55.89
N ASP A 260 -2.98 -3.99 55.36
CA ASP A 260 -3.80 -3.09 56.17
C ASP A 260 -4.87 -3.86 56.95
N LEU A 261 -5.47 -4.90 56.34
CA LEU A 261 -6.51 -5.71 56.96
C LEU A 261 -6.01 -6.45 58.19
N GLN A 262 -4.78 -7.00 58.16
CA GLN A 262 -4.21 -7.69 59.32
C GLN A 262 -4.16 -6.76 60.52
N THR A 263 -3.52 -5.60 60.38
CA THR A 263 -3.39 -4.61 61.46
C THR A 263 -4.76 -4.13 61.94
N HIS A 264 -5.69 -3.87 61.02
CA HIS A 264 -7.03 -3.42 61.35
C HIS A 264 -7.85 -4.50 62.10
N VAL A 265 -7.79 -5.77 61.70
CA VAL A 265 -8.49 -6.87 62.37
C VAL A 265 -7.90 -7.13 63.76
N PHE A 266 -6.56 -7.13 63.90
CA PHE A 266 -5.92 -7.28 65.21
C PHE A 266 -6.28 -6.13 66.14
N ASN A 267 -6.20 -4.87 65.67
CA ASN A 267 -6.61 -3.71 66.47
C ASN A 267 -8.08 -3.78 66.89
N ASN A 268 -8.99 -4.16 65.98
CA ASN A 268 -10.40 -4.34 66.34
C ASN A 268 -10.62 -5.49 67.33
N LEU A 269 -9.90 -6.62 67.21
CA LEU A 269 -10.00 -7.71 68.19
C LEU A 269 -9.40 -7.31 69.55
N THR A 270 -8.32 -6.52 69.58
CA THR A 270 -7.78 -5.99 70.84
C THR A 270 -8.74 -5.00 71.49
N GLU A 271 -9.36 -4.11 70.71
CA GLU A 271 -10.33 -3.13 71.22
C GLU A 271 -11.62 -3.78 71.72
N THR A 272 -12.05 -4.87 71.08
CA THR A 272 -13.21 -5.67 71.54
C THR A 272 -12.88 -6.60 72.70
N GLY A 273 -11.61 -6.68 73.13
CA GLY A 273 -11.19 -7.45 74.31
C GLY A 273 -11.11 -8.96 74.08
N TYR A 274 -10.95 -9.42 72.83
CA TYR A 274 -10.79 -10.85 72.54
C TYR A 274 -9.41 -11.40 72.90
N PHE A 275 -8.37 -10.55 72.90
CA PHE A 275 -7.04 -10.89 73.38
C PHE A 275 -6.93 -10.52 74.85
N TYR A 276 -7.12 -11.49 75.73
CA TYR A 276 -6.87 -11.40 77.16
C TYR A 276 -5.70 -12.31 77.53
N ASP A 277 -4.92 -11.95 78.55
CA ASP A 277 -3.95 -12.87 79.11
C ASP A 277 -4.70 -14.01 79.81
N PRO A 278 -4.56 -15.27 79.37
CA PRO A 278 -5.22 -16.40 80.00
C PRO A 278 -4.87 -16.51 81.49
N VAL A 279 -3.69 -16.05 81.90
CA VAL A 279 -3.26 -16.07 83.30
C VAL A 279 -4.01 -15.02 84.11
N GLU A 280 -4.13 -13.80 83.62
CA GLU A 280 -4.90 -12.75 84.31
C GLU A 280 -6.37 -13.16 84.47
N ARG A 281 -6.97 -13.72 83.42
CA ARG A 281 -8.37 -14.17 83.47
C ARG A 281 -8.57 -15.35 84.41
N ASP A 282 -7.66 -16.32 84.43
CA ASP A 282 -7.73 -17.45 85.37
C ASP A 282 -7.53 -17.01 86.83
N ILE A 283 -6.71 -15.97 87.04
CA ILE A 283 -6.57 -15.33 88.35
C ILE A 283 -7.87 -14.62 88.75
N GLU A 284 -8.47 -13.84 87.85
CA GLU A 284 -9.69 -13.08 88.14
C GLU A 284 -10.93 -13.97 88.31
N GLU A 285 -11.11 -14.97 87.46
CA GLU A 285 -12.28 -15.85 87.48
C GLU A 285 -12.12 -17.05 88.43
N GLY A 286 -10.90 -17.55 88.61
CA GLY A 286 -10.62 -18.75 89.41
C GLY A 286 -10.01 -18.45 90.77
N PHE A 287 -8.83 -17.82 90.79
CA PHE A 287 -8.05 -17.65 92.01
C PHE A 287 -8.67 -16.64 92.98
N LEU A 288 -9.13 -15.47 92.52
CA LEU A 288 -9.69 -14.44 93.40
C LEU A 288 -10.98 -14.91 94.09
N PRO A 289 -11.96 -15.54 93.40
CA PRO A 289 -13.15 -16.07 94.07
C PRO A 289 -12.81 -17.20 95.04
N TRP A 290 -11.88 -18.08 94.69
CA TRP A 290 -11.41 -19.14 95.59
C TRP A 290 -10.73 -18.55 96.83
N LEU A 291 -9.82 -17.59 96.66
CA LEU A 291 -9.11 -16.93 97.76
C LEU A 291 -10.09 -16.21 98.70
N MET A 292 -11.06 -15.49 98.13
CA MET A 292 -12.10 -14.80 98.91
C MET A 292 -12.94 -15.80 99.71
N ALA A 293 -13.34 -16.92 99.10
CA ALA A 293 -14.09 -17.97 99.78
C ALA A 293 -13.27 -18.62 100.91
N GLU A 294 -12.00 -18.92 100.68
CA GLU A 294 -11.11 -19.50 101.70
C GLU A 294 -10.87 -18.50 102.86
N THR A 295 -10.71 -17.21 102.56
CA THR A 295 -10.58 -16.19 103.61
C THR A 295 -11.87 -15.99 104.39
N ASP A 296 -13.03 -16.11 103.74
CA ASP A 296 -14.33 -16.06 104.42
C ASP A 296 -14.50 -17.29 105.34
N GLU A 297 -14.11 -18.50 104.91
CA GLU A 297 -14.14 -19.71 105.75
C GLU A 297 -13.23 -19.58 106.99
N GLU A 298 -12.00 -19.08 106.83
CA GLU A 298 -11.08 -18.84 107.96
C GLU A 298 -11.60 -17.74 108.90
N LEU A 299 -12.24 -16.69 108.36
CA LEU A 299 -12.88 -15.65 109.17
C LEU A 299 -14.11 -16.19 109.92
N GLU A 300 -14.92 -17.06 109.31
CA GLU A 300 -16.02 -17.75 109.98
C GLU A 300 -15.50 -18.64 111.11
N LEU A 301 -14.46 -19.43 110.86
CA LEU A 301 -13.82 -20.26 111.88
C LEU A 301 -13.26 -19.42 113.04
N TRP A 302 -12.63 -18.28 112.71
CA TRP A 302 -12.13 -17.35 113.71
C TRP A 302 -13.27 -16.72 114.53
N ASN A 303 -14.35 -16.31 113.87
CA ASN A 303 -15.55 -15.78 114.54
C ASN A 303 -16.19 -16.84 115.46
N ASP A 304 -16.28 -18.09 115.02
CA ASP A 304 -16.79 -19.21 115.81
C ASP A 304 -15.89 -19.51 117.01
N ALA A 305 -14.56 -19.48 116.83
CA ALA A 305 -13.60 -19.66 117.90
C ALA A 305 -13.69 -18.51 118.93
N CYS A 306 -13.84 -17.27 118.48
CA CYS A 306 -14.09 -16.12 119.34
C CYS A 306 -15.42 -16.24 120.08
N LEU A 307 -16.49 -16.66 119.41
CA LEU A 307 -17.80 -16.88 120.03
C LEU A 307 -17.74 -17.98 121.10
N LEU A 308 -17.01 -19.05 120.84
CA LEU A 308 -16.79 -20.15 121.77
C LEU A 308 -15.96 -19.69 122.97
N LEU A 309 -14.90 -18.91 122.74
CA LEU A 309 -14.10 -18.30 123.80
C LEU A 309 -14.93 -17.35 124.67
N ASP A 310 -15.75 -16.49 124.05
CA ASP A 310 -16.69 -15.61 124.75
C ASP A 310 -17.76 -16.40 125.52
N GLY A 311 -18.15 -17.56 125.02
CA GLY A 311 -18.99 -18.53 125.72
C GLY A 311 -18.32 -19.08 126.97
N MET A 312 -17.10 -19.59 126.84
CA MET A 312 -16.30 -20.11 127.96
C MET A 312 -16.00 -19.05 129.02
N ILE A 313 -15.63 -17.83 128.60
CA ILE A 313 -15.40 -16.71 129.52
C ILE A 313 -16.68 -16.40 130.30
N ARG A 314 -17.83 -16.39 129.62
CA ARG A 314 -19.12 -16.13 130.26
C ARG A 314 -19.50 -17.22 131.27
N GLU A 315 -19.25 -18.49 130.96
CA GLU A 315 -19.47 -19.62 131.88
C GLU A 315 -18.58 -19.48 133.12
N VAL A 316 -17.26 -19.25 132.94
CA VAL A 316 -16.32 -19.07 134.06
C VAL A 316 -16.70 -17.86 134.92
N VAL A 317 -17.13 -16.75 134.32
CA VAL A 317 -17.59 -15.56 135.05
C VAL A 317 -18.88 -15.85 135.82
N GLN A 318 -19.81 -16.63 135.24
CA GLN A 318 -21.05 -17.03 135.93
C GLN A 318 -20.79 -18.01 137.08
N GLU A 319 -19.92 -19.01 136.90
CA GLU A 319 -19.51 -19.92 137.96
C GLU A 319 -18.85 -19.16 139.10
N ARG A 320 -17.89 -18.27 138.80
CA ARG A 320 -17.25 -17.42 139.81
C ARG A 320 -18.25 -16.52 140.51
N HIS A 321 -19.18 -15.90 139.77
CA HIS A 321 -20.24 -15.09 140.37
C HIS A 321 -21.15 -15.91 141.30
N HIS A 322 -21.44 -17.16 140.94
CA HIS A 322 -22.18 -18.08 141.80
C HIS A 322 -21.37 -18.50 143.04
N GLU A 323 -20.08 -18.83 142.90
CA GLU A 323 -19.18 -19.14 144.02
C GLU A 323 -19.08 -17.95 144.99
N TYR A 324 -18.85 -16.72 144.48
CA TYR A 324 -18.79 -15.53 145.31
C TYR A 324 -20.13 -15.23 145.99
N ARG A 325 -21.26 -15.41 145.30
CA ARG A 325 -22.58 -15.23 145.90
C ARG A 325 -22.88 -16.29 146.96
N GLN A 326 -22.41 -17.53 146.79
CA GLN A 326 -22.51 -18.57 147.83
C GLN A 326 -21.61 -18.26 149.02
N LEU A 327 -20.38 -17.79 148.78
CA LEU A 327 -19.47 -17.36 149.83
C LEU A 327 -20.00 -16.14 150.58
N GLU A 328 -20.63 -15.18 149.91
CA GLU A 328 -21.31 -14.05 150.54
C GLU A 328 -22.49 -14.51 151.41
N LEU A 329 -23.27 -15.50 150.95
CA LEU A 329 -24.35 -16.08 151.76
C LEU A 329 -23.81 -16.85 152.98
N MET A 330 -22.74 -17.63 152.82
CA MET A 330 -22.09 -18.34 153.94
C MET A 330 -21.41 -17.36 154.90
N ALA A 331 -20.79 -16.29 154.39
CA ALA A 331 -20.22 -15.23 155.21
C ALA A 331 -21.32 -14.45 155.95
N ALA A 332 -22.48 -14.22 155.34
CA ALA A 332 -23.64 -13.63 155.98
C ALA A 332 -24.23 -14.56 157.06
N GLU A 333 -24.34 -15.88 156.82
CA GLU A 333 -24.76 -16.85 157.83
C GLU A 333 -23.75 -16.95 158.99
N MET A 334 -22.46 -16.96 158.69
CA MET A 334 -21.40 -16.96 159.70
C MET A 334 -21.35 -15.66 160.49
N ALA A 335 -21.57 -14.50 159.87
CA ALA A 335 -21.68 -13.21 160.55
C ALA A 335 -22.89 -13.15 161.49
N LEU A 336 -24.04 -13.72 161.08
CA LEU A 336 -25.24 -13.79 161.90
C LEU A 336 -25.10 -14.79 163.06
N MET A 337 -24.38 -15.91 162.87
CA MET A 337 -24.01 -16.83 163.94
C MET A 337 -22.94 -16.25 164.90
N GLN A 338 -21.99 -15.46 164.39
CA GLN A 338 -20.97 -14.81 165.21
C GLN A 338 -21.52 -13.62 166.01
N GLU A 339 -22.47 -12.85 165.46
CA GLU A 339 -23.18 -11.80 166.24
C GLU A 339 -24.03 -12.38 167.37
N ALA A 340 -24.63 -13.57 167.19
CA ALA A 340 -25.34 -14.26 168.26
C ALA A 340 -24.42 -14.89 169.33
N GLY A 341 -23.15 -15.13 168.99
CA GLY A 341 -22.14 -15.72 169.89
C GLY A 341 -21.21 -14.72 170.58
N ALA A 342 -21.06 -13.49 170.06
CA ALA A 342 -20.10 -12.50 170.54
C ALA A 342 -20.59 -11.60 171.69
N ALA A 343 -21.82 -11.80 172.20
CA ALA A 343 -22.37 -11.05 173.33
C ALA A 343 -21.90 -11.52 174.74
N LEU A 344 -21.08 -12.58 174.83
CA LEU A 344 -20.80 -13.27 176.10
C LEU A 344 -19.34 -13.28 176.57
N THR A 345 -18.37 -12.85 175.76
CA THR A 345 -16.95 -12.70 176.13
C THR A 345 -16.31 -11.91 174.98
N GLY A 346 -15.77 -10.71 175.13
CA GLY A 346 -14.92 -10.25 176.21
C GLY A 346 -13.53 -9.98 175.63
N GLN A 347 -13.31 -8.70 175.29
CA GLN A 347 -12.02 -7.99 175.37
C GLN A 347 -11.00 -8.09 174.22
N SER A 348 -10.51 -6.89 173.88
CA SER A 348 -9.14 -6.49 173.49
C SER A 348 -8.66 -6.93 172.11
N ASP A 349 -8.59 -6.01 171.14
CA ASP A 349 -7.52 -5.01 170.97
C ASP A 349 -6.17 -5.68 170.71
N GLN A 350 -5.65 -5.55 169.47
CA GLN A 350 -4.26 -5.15 169.16
C GLN A 350 -3.86 -5.37 167.68
N GLN A 351 -3.25 -4.31 167.13
CA GLN A 351 -2.03 -4.29 166.30
C GLN A 351 -2.10 -4.86 164.87
N GLU A 352 -1.97 -4.03 163.83
CA GLU A 352 -0.70 -3.47 163.32
C GLU A 352 0.33 -4.54 162.95
N LEU A 353 0.61 -4.64 161.65
CA LEU A 353 1.93 -4.75 160.99
C LEU A 353 1.64 -5.21 159.55
N SER A 354 1.95 -4.40 158.53
CA SER A 354 3.23 -4.47 157.80
C SER A 354 3.28 -5.75 156.94
N ASP A 355 3.84 -5.80 155.76
CA ASP A 355 4.77 -4.93 155.07
C ASP A 355 5.02 -5.65 153.74
N GLU A 356 5.73 -4.95 152.86
CA GLU A 356 6.75 -5.56 151.99
C GLU A 356 6.29 -6.40 150.77
N LEU A 357 6.57 -5.86 149.57
CA LEU A 357 7.71 -6.23 148.70
C LEU A 357 7.24 -7.30 147.69
N THR A 358 7.65 -7.36 146.44
CA THR A 358 8.70 -6.72 145.63
C THR A 358 8.40 -7.21 144.22
N GLU A 359 8.63 -6.36 143.21
CA GLU A 359 9.73 -6.55 142.26
C GLU A 359 10.03 -7.99 141.82
N ASP A 360 10.14 -8.11 140.50
CA ASP A 360 10.89 -9.10 139.71
C ASP A 360 9.99 -9.77 138.68
N ARG A 361 10.36 -9.98 137.42
CA ARG A 361 11.60 -9.80 136.66
C ARG A 361 11.20 -10.05 135.21
N LYS A 362 11.67 -9.22 134.27
CA LYS A 362 12.66 -9.62 133.24
C LYS A 362 12.46 -11.00 132.60
N THR A 363 12.19 -10.98 131.29
CA THR A 363 12.92 -11.73 130.24
C THR A 363 12.50 -11.08 128.92
N GLU A 364 13.29 -10.23 128.26
CA GLU A 364 14.56 -10.53 127.54
C GLU A 364 14.42 -11.66 126.51
N ASN A 365 14.78 -11.29 125.26
CA ASN A 365 15.41 -12.09 124.19
C ASN A 365 14.65 -11.97 122.86
N ILE A 366 15.07 -11.09 121.94
CA ILE A 366 16.21 -11.27 121.01
C ILE A 366 15.94 -12.43 120.03
N ILE A 367 15.56 -12.08 118.79
CA ILE A 367 16.18 -12.65 117.59
C ILE A 367 16.41 -11.49 116.62
N GLU A 368 17.64 -11.02 116.67
CA GLU A 368 18.35 -10.23 115.67
C GLU A 368 19.15 -11.23 114.83
N SER A 369 18.95 -11.29 113.52
CA SER A 369 19.93 -11.82 112.56
C SER A 369 19.47 -11.41 111.14
N SER A 370 19.98 -10.32 110.57
CA SER A 370 21.26 -10.23 109.85
C SER A 370 21.24 -10.94 108.50
N LEU A 371 21.28 -10.20 107.38
CA LEU A 371 22.52 -9.95 106.63
C LEU A 371 22.19 -9.37 105.25
N ASP A 372 22.56 -8.09 105.07
CA ASP A 372 23.03 -7.57 103.79
C ASP A 372 24.20 -8.41 103.27
N LYS A 373 24.24 -8.69 101.97
CA LYS A 373 25.41 -8.41 101.10
C LYS A 373 25.23 -8.88 99.65
N GLU A 374 25.16 -7.88 98.76
CA GLU A 374 26.17 -7.57 97.73
C GLU A 374 26.29 -8.52 96.49
N PRO A 375 26.85 -8.02 95.37
CA PRO A 375 26.07 -7.83 94.13
C PRO A 375 26.81 -8.33 92.87
N GLY A 376 26.25 -8.00 91.71
CA GLY A 376 27.00 -7.74 90.47
C GLY A 376 27.55 -8.95 89.74
N GLU A 377 27.17 -9.10 88.48
CA GLU A 377 28.13 -8.92 87.38
C GLU A 377 27.37 -8.89 86.05
N ASP A 378 27.74 -7.88 85.27
CA ASP A 378 27.39 -7.60 83.90
C ASP A 378 27.82 -8.76 82.98
N ASP A 379 27.19 -8.89 81.80
CA ASP A 379 27.94 -8.65 80.56
C ASP A 379 27.07 -8.81 79.31
N GLU A 380 27.51 -8.04 78.32
CA GLU A 380 26.95 -7.72 77.02
C GLU A 380 27.00 -8.91 76.04
N GLU A 381 26.23 -8.84 74.95
CA GLU A 381 26.82 -8.69 73.60
C GLU A 381 25.76 -8.85 72.50
N GLU A 382 25.74 -7.83 71.64
CA GLU A 382 25.25 -7.89 70.26
C GLU A 382 26.00 -8.95 69.45
N GLN A 383 25.33 -9.61 68.50
CA GLN A 383 25.96 -9.95 67.22
C GLN A 383 24.92 -10.31 66.14
N ASN A 384 24.93 -9.49 65.09
CA ASN A 384 24.52 -9.83 63.73
C ASN A 384 25.44 -10.93 63.17
N GLU A 385 24.89 -11.96 62.52
CA GLU A 385 25.46 -12.66 61.35
C GLU A 385 24.40 -13.62 60.77
N LYS A 386 23.92 -13.37 59.55
CA LYS A 386 24.32 -13.99 58.26
C LYS A 386 23.67 -15.35 57.96
N ASP A 387 23.00 -15.34 56.81
CA ASP A 387 22.96 -16.37 55.76
C ASP A 387 22.57 -17.80 56.16
N ASP A 388 21.36 -18.21 55.76
CA ASP A 388 21.13 -19.50 55.10
C ASP A 388 19.66 -19.62 54.63
N ARG A 389 19.45 -19.52 53.31
CA ARG A 389 18.45 -20.30 52.55
C ARG A 389 18.62 -20.04 51.06
N ASN A 390 19.54 -20.81 50.47
CA ASN A 390 19.53 -21.18 49.06
C ASN A 390 18.38 -22.18 48.84
N ASP A 391 17.36 -21.82 48.06
CA ASP A 391 16.60 -22.77 47.25
C ASP A 391 15.83 -22.00 46.15
N GLU A 392 15.55 -22.68 45.04
CA GLU A 392 15.06 -22.20 43.73
C GLU A 392 16.21 -21.80 42.77
N GLY A 393 16.48 -22.52 41.69
CA GLY A 393 15.56 -23.33 40.89
C GLY A 393 15.86 -23.04 39.43
N GLU A 394 16.84 -23.78 38.93
CA GLU A 394 17.36 -23.89 37.57
C GLU A 394 16.26 -23.95 36.48
N ILE A 395 16.24 -22.98 35.55
CA ILE A 395 15.74 -23.19 34.19
C ILE A 395 16.66 -22.48 33.19
N GLN A 396 17.31 -23.32 32.40
CA GLN A 396 18.24 -23.03 31.32
C GLN A 396 17.53 -22.36 30.14
N ALA A 397 18.12 -21.29 29.61
CA ALA A 397 17.77 -20.70 28.31
C ALA A 397 18.97 -20.82 27.37
N GLU A 398 19.10 -21.98 26.73
CA GLU A 398 19.85 -22.14 25.49
C GLU A 398 18.97 -21.66 24.33
N GLY A 399 19.50 -20.76 23.48
CA GLY A 399 18.73 -20.17 22.39
C GLY A 399 19.51 -19.14 21.57
N GLU A 400 20.71 -19.55 21.14
CA GLU A 400 21.36 -19.26 19.85
C GLU A 400 20.82 -18.04 19.06
N LYS A 401 21.56 -16.92 19.13
CA LYS A 401 21.42 -15.78 18.22
C LYS A 401 22.46 -15.89 17.11
N ASP A 402 22.05 -16.44 15.97
CA ASP A 402 22.77 -16.29 14.71
C ASP A 402 22.31 -14.98 14.02
N GLU A 403 23.16 -13.97 14.07
CA GLU A 403 23.13 -12.82 13.16
C GLU A 403 23.87 -13.18 11.86
N PRO A 404 23.34 -12.82 10.68
CA PRO A 404 24.20 -12.50 9.56
C PRO A 404 24.05 -11.04 9.15
N ASN A 405 25.18 -10.34 9.27
CA ASN A 405 25.54 -9.14 8.53
C ASN A 405 25.05 -9.20 7.07
N SER A 406 24.35 -8.16 6.62
CA SER A 406 24.54 -7.65 5.26
C SER A 406 24.25 -6.16 5.21
N GLU A 407 25.31 -5.37 5.35
CA GLU A 407 25.42 -4.04 4.78
C GLU A 407 25.13 -4.10 3.27
N ARG A 408 24.18 -3.32 2.79
CA ARG A 408 24.32 -2.64 1.49
C ARG A 408 23.33 -1.48 1.37
N ASN A 409 23.96 -0.30 1.32
CA ASN A 409 23.50 0.91 0.63
C ASN A 409 22.52 0.61 -0.50
N ASP A 410 21.41 1.34 -0.54
CA ASP A 410 21.32 2.44 -1.50
C ASP A 410 20.26 3.46 -1.06
N GLN A 411 20.74 4.69 -0.96
CA GLN A 411 19.96 5.91 -0.89
C GLN A 411 19.30 6.13 -2.26
N ASN A 412 18.01 6.45 -2.26
CA ASN A 412 17.38 7.53 -3.03
C ASN A 412 15.88 7.25 -3.10
N GLY A 413 15.12 8.00 -2.32
CA GLY A 413 13.71 8.21 -2.58
C GLY A 413 13.57 9.15 -3.77
N ASP A 414 12.54 8.91 -4.58
CA ASP A 414 11.82 9.99 -5.24
C ASP A 414 10.36 9.60 -5.37
N GLU A 415 9.56 10.61 -5.06
CA GLU A 415 8.12 10.80 -5.04
C GLU A 415 7.32 10.02 -6.11
N ILE A 416 6.21 9.41 -5.66
CA ILE A 416 5.05 9.12 -6.49
C ILE A 416 3.88 9.90 -5.88
N ASP A 417 3.57 11.02 -6.51
CA ASP A 417 2.26 11.68 -6.38
C ASP A 417 1.27 10.94 -7.28
N GLU A 418 0.14 10.54 -6.70
CA GLU A 418 -1.04 10.02 -7.39
C GLU A 418 -1.96 11.18 -7.81
N GLU A 419 -2.16 11.35 -9.12
CA GLU A 419 -3.39 11.82 -9.79
C GLU A 419 -3.57 11.08 -11.13
#